data_AF-A0A0F7LTU9-F1
#
_entry.id   AF-A0A0F7LTU9-F1
#
_cell.length_a   1.000
_cell.length_b   1.000
_cell.length_c   1.000
_cell.angle_alpha   90.00
_cell.angle_beta   90.00
_cell.angle_gamma   90.00
#
_symmetry.space_group_name_H-M   'P 1'
#
loop_
_entity.id
_entity.type
_entity.pdbx_description
1 polymer ?
#
loop_
_entity_poly.entity_id
_entity_poly.type
_entity_poly.pdbx_seq_one_letter_code
_entity_poly.pdbx_strand_id
1 'polypeptide(L)'
;MLEKNIWENDDKNSITIDMPQGKYIPELAYFMRSVKKTLLSESKFEFTLDRDWYTPYQYVIKKNSQYLAEVKDGKPFYCSAKLDENGLNVKVSHNFISDDLIEIEVRFNGIKYAIYSMTVYDFKLWERLNNSFKDKNHTEIADNVTQDELDDIFDAIKHASNSEKMLSVLHHAQEMFLINTIENISIESNRLTVNFKNELFKHYKYVAMKDSQYMSEINKGKVYYSSFIPPFKWITNKNSGDANSLAVQARLPNGTYIVFEATLEEENIKKRIVNLYTDASQSKINDNVTQNTISELIKAINNSGISYKKKSIYLSQVDNAQFMFLQQTIAHVESVKSKLIVTFANENFRDNKYVLLKNGSYQSEVNKGKPAYSSLSNKTWSTNVTLTEEDHCTIEVRMGTKVYIVYQTGDLMLIE
;
A
#
# COMPACT_ATOMS: atom_id res chain seq x y z
N MET A 1 -20.52 -4.54 25.70
CA MET A 1 -20.79 -5.41 24.53
C MET A 1 -22.06 -4.89 23.89
N LEU A 2 -22.09 -4.73 22.57
CA LEU A 2 -23.32 -4.36 21.86
C LEU A 2 -24.28 -5.56 21.87
N GLU A 3 -25.55 -5.33 22.20
CA GLU A 3 -26.57 -6.38 22.27
C GLU A 3 -27.08 -6.81 20.88
N LYS A 4 -26.78 -6.02 19.84
CA LYS A 4 -27.16 -6.27 18.44
C LYS A 4 -26.07 -5.79 17.48
N ASN A 5 -26.04 -6.34 16.27
CA ASN A 5 -25.01 -6.00 15.29
C ASN A 5 -25.27 -4.62 14.65
N ILE A 6 -24.24 -3.79 14.51
CA ILE A 6 -24.35 -2.41 13.97
C ILE A 6 -24.84 -2.31 12.53
N TRP A 7 -24.75 -3.40 11.74
CA TRP A 7 -25.24 -3.46 10.35
C TRP A 7 -26.72 -3.81 10.23
N GLU A 8 -27.43 -3.99 11.35
CA GLU A 8 -28.89 -4.13 11.41
C GLU A 8 -29.62 -2.76 11.46
N ASN A 9 -28.89 -1.66 11.26
CA ASN A 9 -29.43 -0.30 11.19
C ASN A 9 -30.20 -0.11 9.89
N ASP A 10 -31.50 0.19 9.97
CA ASP A 10 -32.38 0.43 8.81
C ASP A 10 -33.33 1.62 9.07
N ASP A 11 -34.34 1.78 8.20
CA ASP A 11 -35.34 2.85 8.30
C ASP A 11 -36.29 2.71 9.51
N LYS A 12 -36.25 1.58 10.22
CA LYS A 12 -37.13 1.23 11.36
C LYS A 12 -36.37 0.87 12.63
N ASN A 13 -35.08 0.59 12.53
CA ASN A 13 -34.21 0.16 13.61
C ASN A 13 -33.00 1.09 13.70
N SER A 14 -32.90 1.83 14.80
CA SER A 14 -31.73 2.64 15.14
C SER A 14 -30.93 1.98 16.26
N ILE A 15 -29.69 1.60 15.99
CA ILE A 15 -28.74 1.14 17.01
C ILE A 15 -27.82 2.31 17.35
N THR A 16 -28.02 2.88 18.54
CA THR A 16 -27.18 3.96 19.07
C THR A 16 -25.95 3.33 19.72
N ILE A 17 -24.76 3.73 19.26
CA ILE A 17 -23.51 3.36 19.90
C ILE A 17 -23.16 4.48 20.87
N ASP A 18 -23.01 4.16 22.15
CA ASP A 18 -22.49 5.11 23.12
C ASP A 18 -21.08 5.55 22.70
N MET A 19 -20.87 6.86 22.66
CA MET A 19 -19.54 7.37 22.35
C MET A 19 -18.53 6.88 23.41
N PRO A 20 -17.32 6.47 23.00
CA PRO A 20 -16.27 6.03 23.94
C PRO A 20 -15.92 7.07 25.00
N GLN A 21 -16.24 8.34 24.74
CA GLN A 21 -16.22 9.43 25.70
C GLN A 21 -17.57 10.15 25.74
N GLY A 22 -18.00 10.59 26.92
CA GLY A 22 -19.27 11.31 27.12
C GLY A 22 -19.38 12.67 26.40
N LYS A 23 -18.33 13.11 25.71
CA LYS A 23 -18.31 14.31 24.87
C LYS A 23 -17.38 14.09 23.67
N TYR A 24 -17.84 14.42 22.47
CA TYR A 24 -17.00 14.42 21.27
C TYR A 24 -16.02 15.61 21.31
N ILE A 25 -14.72 15.33 21.16
CA ILE A 25 -13.64 16.33 21.11
C ILE A 25 -12.83 16.06 19.84
N PRO A 26 -13.17 16.70 18.70
CA PRO A 26 -12.49 16.49 17.43
C PRO A 26 -10.96 16.64 17.51
N GLU A 27 -10.50 17.61 18.30
CA GLU A 27 -9.09 17.96 18.49
C GLU A 27 -8.27 16.82 19.12
N LEU A 28 -8.90 15.95 19.90
CA LEU A 28 -8.20 14.85 20.59
C LEU A 28 -7.53 13.89 19.60
N ALA A 29 -8.21 13.57 18.50
CA ALA A 29 -7.65 12.72 17.45
C ALA A 29 -6.39 13.33 16.83
N TYR A 30 -6.32 14.66 16.73
CA TYR A 30 -5.15 15.37 16.24
C TYR A 30 -4.05 15.46 17.28
N PHE A 31 -4.38 15.73 18.55
CA PHE A 31 -3.38 15.73 19.63
C PHE A 31 -2.69 14.37 19.79
N MET A 32 -3.43 13.26 19.69
CA MET A 32 -2.83 11.92 19.71
C MET A 32 -1.87 11.65 18.53
N ARG A 33 -1.90 12.49 17.50
CA ARG A 33 -1.03 12.43 16.31
C ARG A 33 -0.04 13.60 16.22
N SER A 34 -0.06 14.52 17.17
CA SER A 34 0.74 15.75 17.10
C SER A 34 2.19 15.52 17.50
N VAL A 35 2.49 14.49 18.31
CA VAL A 35 3.85 14.07 18.64
C VAL A 35 4.39 13.16 17.53
N LYS A 36 5.46 13.59 16.87
CA LYS A 36 6.12 12.90 15.77
C LYS A 36 7.63 12.78 16.02
N LYS A 37 8.30 11.93 15.23
CA LYS A 37 9.77 11.81 15.16
C LYS A 37 10.46 11.79 16.54
N THR A 38 10.05 10.85 17.39
CA THR A 38 10.65 10.70 18.72
C THR A 38 12.04 10.06 18.62
N LEU A 39 13.00 10.58 19.37
CA LEU A 39 14.37 10.08 19.46
C LEU A 39 14.78 10.05 20.93
N LEU A 40 15.45 8.98 21.35
CA LEU A 40 15.89 8.82 22.72
C LEU A 40 17.37 8.46 22.77
N SER A 41 18.07 9.11 23.68
CA SER A 41 19.44 8.78 24.10
C SER A 41 19.48 8.79 25.62
N GLU A 42 20.57 8.28 26.21
CA GLU A 42 20.70 8.20 27.68
C GLU A 42 20.52 9.55 28.39
N SER A 43 20.91 10.66 27.75
CA SER A 43 20.90 11.99 28.35
C SER A 43 19.87 12.96 27.76
N LYS A 44 19.04 12.50 26.81
CA LYS A 44 18.14 13.39 26.07
C LYS A 44 17.02 12.65 25.37
N PHE A 45 15.84 13.23 25.44
CA PHE A 45 14.65 12.86 24.66
C PHE A 45 14.31 14.01 23.69
N GLU A 46 14.15 13.69 22.40
CA GLU A 46 13.73 14.64 21.36
C GLU A 46 12.42 14.18 20.71
N PHE A 47 11.60 15.13 20.29
CA PHE A 47 10.39 14.88 19.52
C PHE A 47 9.99 16.12 18.73
N THR A 48 9.15 15.96 17.70
CA THR A 48 8.58 17.07 16.93
C THR A 48 7.10 17.20 17.23
N LEU A 49 6.64 18.40 17.59
CA LEU A 49 5.21 18.73 17.60
C LEU A 49 4.78 19.21 16.21
N ASP A 50 3.64 18.72 15.75
CA ASP A 50 3.03 19.09 14.47
C ASP A 50 2.87 20.61 14.33
N ARG A 51 3.17 21.11 13.12
CA ARG A 51 3.19 22.55 12.80
C ARG A 51 1.84 23.24 13.01
N ASP A 52 0.74 22.53 12.87
CA ASP A 52 -0.60 23.10 13.04
C ASP A 52 -1.10 22.98 14.50
N TRP A 53 -0.37 22.26 15.34
CA TRP A 53 -0.83 21.88 16.69
C TRP A 53 0.14 22.25 17.82
N TYR A 54 1.27 22.89 17.56
CA TYR A 54 2.21 23.32 18.62
C TYR A 54 1.75 24.61 19.36
N THR A 55 0.86 25.39 18.76
CA THR A 55 0.19 26.59 19.31
C THR A 55 -1.32 26.48 19.09
N PRO A 56 -2.18 27.05 19.97
CA PRO A 56 -1.88 27.77 21.21
C PRO A 56 -1.88 26.85 22.45
N TYR A 57 -1.50 25.58 22.27
CA TYR A 57 -1.67 24.54 23.29
C TYR A 57 -0.50 24.48 24.29
N GLN A 58 -0.75 23.83 25.44
CA GLN A 58 0.26 23.53 26.44
C GLN A 58 0.53 22.02 26.47
N TYR A 59 1.77 21.66 26.16
CA TYR A 59 2.28 20.29 26.22
C TYR A 59 3.21 20.16 27.43
N VAL A 60 2.93 19.22 28.32
CA VAL A 60 3.74 18.96 29.51
C VAL A 60 4.41 17.61 29.36
N ILE A 61 5.74 17.62 29.45
CA ILE A 61 6.60 16.45 29.36
C ILE A 61 6.90 15.99 30.78
N LYS A 62 6.74 14.69 31.01
CA LYS A 62 6.95 14.07 32.33
C LYS A 62 7.84 12.85 32.22
N LYS A 63 8.49 12.55 33.34
CA LYS A 63 9.17 11.28 33.60
C LYS A 63 8.59 10.68 34.88
N ASN A 64 8.12 9.43 34.83
CA ASN A 64 7.49 8.75 35.97
C ASN A 64 6.40 9.62 36.64
N SER A 65 5.54 10.23 35.82
CA SER A 65 4.51 11.19 36.21
C SER A 65 4.98 12.48 36.90
N GLN A 66 6.29 12.71 37.03
CA GLN A 66 6.87 13.94 37.53
C GLN A 66 7.12 14.93 36.38
N TYR A 67 6.82 16.20 36.63
CA TYR A 67 7.06 17.28 35.68
C TYR A 67 8.55 17.39 35.33
N LEU A 68 8.85 17.46 34.03
CA LEU A 68 10.21 17.59 33.53
C LEU A 68 10.41 18.87 32.71
N ALA A 69 9.50 19.13 31.76
CA ALA A 69 9.53 20.30 30.89
C ALA A 69 8.14 20.62 30.35
N GLU A 70 7.96 21.78 29.72
CA GLU A 70 6.74 22.06 28.96
C GLU A 70 7.00 22.95 27.74
N VAL A 71 6.10 22.85 26.77
CA VAL A 71 5.96 23.81 25.68
C VAL A 71 4.59 24.45 25.84
N LYS A 72 4.53 25.76 26.01
CA LYS A 72 3.28 26.51 26.17
C LYS A 72 3.21 27.60 25.11
N ASP A 73 2.19 27.53 24.27
CA ASP A 73 2.01 28.47 23.16
C ASP A 73 3.30 28.55 22.30
N GLY A 74 3.84 27.38 21.95
CA GLY A 74 5.09 27.22 21.22
C GLY A 74 6.38 27.65 21.94
N LYS A 75 6.29 28.21 23.15
CA LYS A 75 7.45 28.65 23.93
C LYS A 75 7.95 27.51 24.82
N PRO A 76 9.25 27.19 24.80
CA PRO A 76 9.81 26.13 25.62
C PRO A 76 10.11 26.58 27.06
N PHE A 77 9.91 25.68 28.02
CA PHE A 77 10.25 25.84 29.43
C PHE A 77 10.96 24.56 29.91
N TYR A 78 12.17 24.71 30.47
CA TYR A 78 13.06 23.59 30.87
C TYR A 78 13.38 22.60 29.73
N CYS A 79 13.25 23.06 28.49
CA CYS A 79 13.63 22.35 27.28
C CYS A 79 14.13 23.37 26.25
N SER A 80 14.68 22.89 25.13
CA SER A 80 14.93 23.73 23.96
C SER A 80 13.95 23.37 22.85
N ALA A 81 13.45 24.36 22.12
CA ALA A 81 12.58 24.14 20.97
C ALA A 81 13.02 24.97 19.76
N LYS A 82 12.94 24.37 18.56
CA LYS A 82 13.23 25.05 17.29
C LYS A 82 12.18 24.68 16.25
N LEU A 83 11.52 25.70 15.69
CA LEU A 83 10.57 25.55 14.61
C LEU A 83 11.32 25.39 13.27
N ASP A 84 10.93 24.39 12.49
CA ASP A 84 11.34 24.22 11.10
C ASP A 84 10.15 23.82 10.22
N GLU A 85 10.43 23.41 8.97
CA GLU A 85 9.40 22.97 8.01
C GLU A 85 8.56 21.78 8.50
N ASN A 86 9.12 20.94 9.38
CA ASN A 86 8.49 19.71 9.88
C ASN A 86 7.68 19.93 11.17
N GLY A 87 7.82 21.08 11.81
CA GLY A 87 7.13 21.42 13.06
C GLY A 87 8.07 21.95 14.15
N LEU A 88 7.61 21.94 15.39
CA LEU A 88 8.39 22.40 16.53
C LEU A 88 9.21 21.24 17.11
N ASN A 89 10.51 21.23 16.86
CA ASN A 89 11.42 20.23 17.42
C ASN A 89 11.77 20.57 18.86
N VAL A 90 11.38 19.72 19.78
CA VAL A 90 11.59 19.86 21.23
C VAL A 90 12.68 18.91 21.68
N LYS A 91 13.59 19.39 22.53
CA LYS A 91 14.66 18.60 23.13
C LYS A 91 14.65 18.79 24.63
N VAL A 92 14.59 17.67 25.35
CA VAL A 92 14.55 17.61 26.81
C VAL A 92 15.80 16.87 27.29
N SER A 93 16.72 17.61 27.90
CA SER A 93 17.97 17.05 28.42
C SER A 93 17.74 16.49 29.83
N HIS A 94 17.78 15.18 29.97
CA HIS A 94 17.60 14.49 31.25
C HIS A 94 18.16 13.06 31.17
N ASN A 95 18.54 12.47 32.31
CA ASN A 95 19.00 11.09 32.34
C ASN A 95 17.81 10.11 32.30
N PHE A 96 17.80 9.20 31.33
CA PHE A 96 16.74 8.21 31.12
C PHE A 96 17.27 6.78 31.27
N ILE A 97 16.73 6.04 32.24
CA ILE A 97 17.03 4.62 32.48
C ILE A 97 15.88 3.73 32.03
N SER A 98 16.13 2.42 31.88
CA SER A 98 15.22 1.46 31.23
C SER A 98 13.77 1.49 31.76
N ASP A 99 13.61 1.61 33.08
CA ASP A 99 12.28 1.55 33.72
C ASP A 99 11.55 2.90 33.73
N ASP A 100 12.18 3.97 33.25
CA ASP A 100 11.54 5.28 33.22
C ASP A 100 10.38 5.29 32.22
N LEU A 101 9.23 5.81 32.67
CA LEU A 101 8.09 6.13 31.83
C LEU A 101 8.21 7.58 31.33
N ILE A 102 8.20 7.77 30.02
CA ILE A 102 8.15 9.09 29.38
C ILE A 102 6.71 9.37 28.96
N GLU A 103 6.16 10.48 29.42
CA GLU A 103 4.78 10.87 29.13
C GLU A 103 4.74 12.29 28.55
N ILE A 104 3.85 12.52 27.59
CA ILE A 104 3.47 13.86 27.14
C ILE A 104 1.97 13.99 27.31
N GLU A 105 1.55 14.97 28.10
CA GLU A 105 0.15 15.39 28.18
C GLU A 105 -0.06 16.71 27.43
N VAL A 106 -1.22 16.87 26.80
CA VAL A 106 -1.71 18.16 26.34
C VAL A 106 -2.78 18.67 27.30
N ARG A 107 -2.75 19.97 27.60
CA ARG A 107 -3.79 20.64 28.39
C ARG A 107 -4.69 21.44 27.48
N PHE A 108 -5.97 21.06 27.45
CA PHE A 108 -6.99 21.68 26.61
C PHE A 108 -8.29 21.83 27.40
N ASN A 109 -8.86 23.04 27.40
CA ASN A 109 -10.09 23.38 28.13
C ASN A 109 -10.10 22.96 29.62
N GLY A 110 -8.94 23.09 30.29
CA GLY A 110 -8.78 22.71 31.70
C GLY A 110 -8.66 21.20 31.95
N ILE A 111 -8.72 20.37 30.92
CA ILE A 111 -8.57 18.91 30.99
C ILE A 111 -7.16 18.52 30.53
N LYS A 112 -6.61 17.46 31.13
CA LYS A 112 -5.32 16.87 30.77
C LYS A 112 -5.55 15.60 29.95
N TYR A 113 -4.90 15.50 28.80
CA TYR A 113 -4.97 14.33 27.94
C TYR A 113 -3.57 13.76 27.77
N ALA A 114 -3.34 12.50 28.16
CA ALA A 114 -2.11 11.79 27.83
C ALA A 114 -2.14 11.44 26.34
N ILE A 115 -1.17 11.95 25.57
CA ILE A 115 -1.10 11.78 24.11
C ILE A 115 0.12 10.99 23.67
N TYR A 116 1.10 10.83 24.58
CA TYR A 116 2.24 9.95 24.42
C TYR A 116 2.56 9.34 25.78
N SER A 117 2.80 8.03 25.81
CA SER A 117 3.21 7.30 27.01
C SER A 117 3.99 6.07 26.56
N MET A 118 5.27 5.99 26.94
CA MET A 118 6.12 4.85 26.61
C MET A 118 7.29 4.74 27.60
N THR A 119 7.60 3.52 28.02
CA THR A 119 8.80 3.27 28.83
C THR A 119 10.06 3.38 27.97
N VAL A 120 11.20 3.68 28.58
CA VAL A 120 12.50 3.68 27.89
C VAL A 120 12.82 2.28 27.36
N TYR A 121 12.48 1.23 28.10
CA TYR A 121 12.58 -0.15 27.65
C TYR A 121 11.79 -0.39 26.35
N ASP A 122 10.50 -0.04 26.35
CA ASP A 122 9.62 -0.20 25.18
C ASP A 122 10.09 0.66 24.00
N PHE A 123 10.64 1.85 24.26
CA PHE A 123 11.25 2.71 23.24
C PHE A 123 12.39 1.99 22.51
N LYS A 124 13.38 1.52 23.28
CA LYS A 124 14.57 0.87 22.73
C LYS A 124 14.21 -0.43 22.00
N LEU A 125 13.26 -1.18 22.55
CA LEU A 125 12.76 -2.40 21.92
C LEU A 125 12.03 -2.10 20.61
N TRP A 126 11.18 -1.06 20.58
CA TRP A 126 10.51 -0.60 19.36
C TRP A 126 11.52 -0.15 18.30
N GLU A 127 12.57 0.58 18.68
CA GLU A 127 13.63 0.99 17.76
C GLU A 127 14.38 -0.21 17.17
N ARG A 128 14.79 -1.17 18.02
CA ARG A 128 15.44 -2.41 17.58
C ARG A 128 14.57 -3.19 16.60
N LEU A 129 13.27 -3.32 16.89
CA LEU A 129 12.31 -3.97 15.99
C LEU A 129 12.10 -3.22 14.67
N ASN A 130 12.07 -1.89 14.67
CA ASN A 130 11.97 -1.12 13.41
C ASN A 130 13.25 -1.23 12.58
N ASN A 131 14.42 -1.35 13.22
CA ASN A 131 15.69 -1.54 12.53
C ASN A 131 15.82 -2.92 11.87
N SER A 132 14.92 -3.87 12.17
CA SER A 132 14.79 -5.10 11.37
C SER A 132 14.34 -4.83 9.93
N PHE A 133 13.83 -3.64 9.61
CA PHE A 133 13.34 -3.29 8.28
C PHE A 133 14.23 -2.23 7.61
N LYS A 134 14.29 -2.24 6.27
CA LYS A 134 14.99 -1.20 5.48
C LYS A 134 14.22 0.12 5.44
N ASP A 135 12.91 0.06 5.65
CA ASP A 135 12.00 1.18 5.45
C ASP A 135 10.95 1.29 6.56
N LYS A 136 10.40 2.50 6.72
CA LYS A 136 9.41 2.82 7.77
C LYS A 136 8.03 2.20 7.55
N ASN A 137 7.74 1.73 6.33
CA ASN A 137 6.49 1.07 5.99
C ASN A 137 6.60 -0.47 6.15
N HIS A 138 7.75 -0.96 6.63
CA HIS A 138 8.03 -2.37 6.88
C HIS A 138 7.83 -3.24 5.63
N THR A 139 8.24 -2.74 4.47
CA THR A 139 8.07 -3.44 3.19
C THR A 139 9.19 -4.40 2.86
N GLU A 140 10.39 -4.19 3.41
CA GLU A 140 11.55 -5.04 3.19
C GLU A 140 12.35 -5.25 4.49
N ILE A 141 12.84 -6.48 4.69
CA ILE A 141 13.71 -6.82 5.83
C ILE A 141 15.14 -6.32 5.58
N ALA A 142 15.83 -5.83 6.61
CA ALA A 142 17.22 -5.39 6.51
C ALA A 142 18.18 -6.58 6.28
N ASP A 143 19.26 -6.35 5.53
CA ASP A 143 20.14 -7.41 5.03
C ASP A 143 20.94 -8.12 6.13
N ASN A 144 21.15 -7.44 7.26
CA ASN A 144 21.94 -7.92 8.40
C ASN A 144 21.10 -8.59 9.50
N VAL A 145 19.78 -8.68 9.33
CA VAL A 145 18.90 -9.32 10.32
C VAL A 145 19.19 -10.82 10.38
N THR A 146 19.19 -11.36 11.59
CA THR A 146 19.40 -12.79 11.84
C THR A 146 18.22 -13.39 12.61
N GLN A 147 18.09 -14.73 12.59
CA GLN A 147 17.06 -15.40 13.39
C GLN A 147 17.27 -15.19 14.88
N ASP A 148 18.53 -15.24 15.35
CA ASP A 148 18.87 -15.03 16.76
C ASP A 148 18.42 -13.64 17.23
N GLU A 149 18.57 -12.62 16.38
CA GLU A 149 18.08 -11.28 16.68
C GLU A 149 16.55 -11.22 16.80
N LEU A 150 15.82 -11.91 15.91
CA LEU A 150 14.35 -11.97 15.97
C LEU A 150 13.86 -12.75 17.21
N ASP A 151 14.56 -13.82 17.59
CA ASP A 151 14.26 -14.62 18.77
C ASP A 151 14.53 -13.81 20.06
N ASP A 152 15.64 -13.07 20.12
CA ASP A 152 15.94 -12.13 21.22
C ASP A 152 14.84 -11.07 21.38
N ILE A 153 14.38 -10.49 20.26
CA ILE A 153 13.30 -9.49 20.27
C ILE A 153 11.99 -10.14 20.74
N PHE A 154 11.68 -11.36 20.28
CA PHE A 154 10.51 -12.12 20.71
C PHE A 154 10.48 -12.30 22.23
N ASP A 155 11.61 -12.67 22.83
CA ASP A 155 11.74 -12.83 24.27
C ASP A 155 11.62 -11.50 25.02
N ALA A 156 12.23 -10.43 24.50
CA ALA A 156 12.14 -9.09 25.08
C ALA A 156 10.70 -8.54 25.08
N ILE A 157 9.90 -8.81 24.04
CA ILE A 157 8.52 -8.33 23.92
C ILE A 157 7.61 -8.89 25.01
N LYS A 158 7.91 -10.07 25.57
CA LYS A 158 7.13 -10.66 26.68
C LYS A 158 7.07 -9.77 27.92
N HIS A 159 8.03 -8.85 28.06
CA HIS A 159 8.14 -7.90 29.18
C HIS A 159 7.69 -6.47 28.82
N ALA A 160 7.29 -6.22 27.56
CA ALA A 160 6.90 -4.91 27.10
C ALA A 160 5.45 -4.55 27.48
N SER A 161 5.18 -3.26 27.69
CA SER A 161 3.83 -2.81 28.03
C SER A 161 2.87 -2.83 26.83
N ASN A 162 3.41 -2.70 25.61
CA ASN A 162 2.65 -2.75 24.35
C ASN A 162 2.98 -4.01 23.52
N SER A 163 3.00 -5.16 24.19
CA SER A 163 3.45 -6.42 23.61
C SER A 163 2.64 -6.85 22.39
N GLU A 164 1.32 -6.68 22.38
CA GLU A 164 0.45 -7.08 21.26
C GLU A 164 0.84 -6.40 19.94
N LYS A 165 1.01 -5.06 19.97
CA LYS A 165 1.42 -4.29 18.78
C LYS A 165 2.82 -4.69 18.32
N MET A 166 3.75 -4.88 19.25
CA MET A 166 5.12 -5.29 18.96
C MET A 166 5.19 -6.70 18.37
N LEU A 167 4.42 -7.65 18.92
CA LEU A 167 4.35 -9.02 18.39
C LEU A 167 3.83 -9.05 16.96
N SER A 168 2.83 -8.23 16.63
CA SER A 168 2.32 -8.12 15.26
C SER A 168 3.41 -7.68 14.26
N VAL A 169 4.19 -6.65 14.62
CA VAL A 169 5.31 -6.17 13.79
C VAL A 169 6.45 -7.19 13.73
N LEU A 170 6.74 -7.88 14.84
CA LEU A 170 7.75 -8.95 14.86
C LEU A 170 7.35 -10.14 13.98
N HIS A 171 6.10 -10.59 14.02
CA HIS A 171 5.62 -11.67 13.15
C HIS A 171 5.74 -11.28 11.66
N HIS A 172 5.47 -10.02 11.34
CA HIS A 172 5.70 -9.48 10.00
C HIS A 172 7.20 -9.48 9.64
N ALA A 173 8.08 -9.07 10.56
CA ALA A 173 9.53 -9.15 10.35
C ALA A 173 9.99 -10.61 10.10
N GLN A 174 9.49 -11.54 10.91
CA GLN A 174 9.79 -12.97 10.78
C GLN A 174 9.30 -13.54 9.44
N GLU A 175 8.09 -13.19 9.00
CA GLU A 175 7.56 -13.57 7.70
C GLU A 175 8.44 -13.05 6.56
N MET A 176 8.79 -11.75 6.58
CA MET A 176 9.63 -11.13 5.57
C MET A 176 11.04 -11.74 5.54
N PHE A 177 11.62 -12.02 6.70
CA PHE A 177 12.91 -12.70 6.83
C PHE A 177 12.85 -14.11 6.20
N LEU A 178 11.78 -14.89 6.45
CA LEU A 178 11.60 -16.22 5.88
C LEU A 178 11.34 -16.17 4.37
N ILE A 179 10.58 -15.19 3.88
CA ILE A 179 10.43 -14.93 2.44
C ILE A 179 11.80 -14.64 1.81
N ASN A 180 12.65 -13.86 2.47
CA ASN A 180 13.97 -13.50 1.96
C ASN A 180 14.92 -14.70 1.82
N THR A 181 14.64 -15.85 2.45
CA THR A 181 15.40 -17.09 2.23
C THR A 181 15.11 -17.74 0.87
N ILE A 182 14.04 -17.34 0.19
CA ILE A 182 13.56 -17.89 -1.07
C ILE A 182 13.97 -16.95 -2.21
N GLU A 183 14.62 -17.50 -3.24
CA GLU A 183 14.97 -16.77 -4.45
C GLU A 183 13.75 -16.59 -5.35
N ASN A 184 13.04 -17.70 -5.61
CA ASN A 184 11.79 -17.70 -6.36
C ASN A 184 11.01 -19.00 -6.13
N ILE A 185 9.72 -18.96 -6.48
CA ILE A 185 8.84 -20.14 -6.51
C ILE A 185 8.16 -20.18 -7.87
N SER A 186 8.20 -21.34 -8.53
CA SER A 186 7.50 -21.57 -9.80
C SER A 186 6.57 -22.77 -9.73
N ILE A 187 5.53 -22.74 -10.55
CA ILE A 187 4.59 -23.85 -10.73
C ILE A 187 4.70 -24.30 -12.19
N GLU A 188 5.41 -25.40 -12.42
CA GLU A 188 5.72 -25.92 -13.76
C GLU A 188 5.35 -27.40 -13.84
N SER A 189 4.77 -27.82 -14.97
CA SER A 189 4.34 -29.21 -15.20
C SER A 189 3.56 -29.81 -14.02
N ASN A 190 2.70 -28.99 -13.42
CA ASN A 190 1.93 -29.30 -12.23
C ASN A 190 2.78 -29.72 -11.00
N ARG A 191 3.91 -29.07 -10.80
CA ARG A 191 4.74 -29.22 -9.61
C ARG A 191 5.14 -27.84 -9.10
N LEU A 192 5.07 -27.68 -7.78
CA LEU A 192 5.60 -26.51 -7.10
C LEU A 192 7.11 -26.71 -6.89
N THR A 193 7.89 -25.73 -7.32
CA THR A 193 9.34 -25.69 -7.20
C THR A 193 9.72 -24.47 -6.38
N VAL A 194 10.51 -24.67 -5.33
CA VAL A 194 11.07 -23.60 -4.49
C VAL A 194 12.57 -23.57 -4.71
N ASN A 195 13.10 -22.43 -5.16
CA ASN A 195 14.53 -22.17 -5.22
C ASN A 195 14.90 -21.28 -4.02
N PHE A 196 15.78 -21.77 -3.15
CA PHE A 196 16.29 -21.00 -2.00
C PHE A 196 17.53 -20.19 -2.40
N LYS A 197 17.74 -19.03 -1.76
CA LYS A 197 18.88 -18.14 -2.08
C LYS A 197 20.23 -18.73 -1.68
N ASN A 198 20.29 -19.41 -0.55
CA ASN A 198 21.51 -19.94 0.06
C ASN A 198 21.16 -21.03 1.08
N GLU A 199 22.13 -21.55 1.83
CA GLU A 199 21.92 -22.64 2.79
C GLU A 199 21.09 -22.31 4.03
N LEU A 200 20.69 -21.04 4.24
CA LEU A 200 19.95 -20.60 5.42
C LEU A 200 18.62 -21.37 5.61
N PHE A 201 17.97 -21.80 4.52
CA PHE A 201 16.74 -22.63 4.58
C PHE A 201 16.93 -23.93 5.37
N LYS A 202 18.17 -24.44 5.51
CA LYS A 202 18.50 -25.65 6.28
C LYS A 202 18.29 -25.48 7.78
N HIS A 203 18.00 -24.28 8.27
CA HIS A 203 17.64 -24.04 9.67
C HIS A 203 16.12 -24.13 9.92
N TYR A 204 15.30 -24.11 8.86
CA TYR A 204 13.84 -24.03 8.97
C TYR A 204 13.13 -25.25 8.41
N LYS A 205 11.83 -25.31 8.69
CA LYS A 205 10.89 -26.27 8.12
C LYS A 205 9.93 -25.55 7.18
N TYR A 206 9.97 -25.91 5.90
CA TYR A 206 9.01 -25.44 4.90
C TYR A 206 8.05 -26.57 4.52
N VAL A 207 6.77 -26.26 4.46
CA VAL A 207 5.68 -27.20 4.16
C VAL A 207 4.88 -26.69 2.98
N ALA A 208 4.76 -27.51 1.95
CA ALA A 208 3.91 -27.23 0.79
C ALA A 208 2.50 -27.76 1.08
N MET A 209 1.51 -26.92 0.80
CA MET A 209 0.10 -27.20 1.01
C MET A 209 -0.65 -27.08 -0.32
N LYS A 210 -1.61 -27.96 -0.54
CA LYS A 210 -2.59 -27.92 -1.64
C LYS A 210 -3.98 -27.92 -1.03
N ASP A 211 -4.79 -26.91 -1.32
CA ASP A 211 -6.16 -26.79 -0.81
C ASP A 211 -6.21 -26.95 0.72
N SER A 212 -5.24 -26.32 1.41
CA SER A 212 -5.01 -26.42 2.87
C SER A 212 -4.64 -27.82 3.38
N GLN A 213 -4.32 -28.77 2.51
CA GLN A 213 -3.85 -30.11 2.86
C GLN A 213 -2.35 -30.27 2.63
N TYR A 214 -1.73 -31.08 3.49
CA TYR A 214 -0.29 -31.37 3.41
C TYR A 214 0.10 -32.08 2.11
N MET A 215 1.08 -31.51 1.38
CA MET A 215 1.66 -32.13 0.20
C MET A 215 2.99 -32.81 0.51
N SER A 216 3.95 -32.02 0.98
CA SER A 216 5.35 -32.38 1.20
C SER A 216 6.04 -31.35 2.08
N GLU A 217 7.20 -31.68 2.63
CA GLU A 217 8.01 -30.73 3.39
C GLU A 217 9.51 -30.88 3.13
N ILE A 218 10.25 -29.82 3.39
CA ILE A 218 11.69 -29.85 3.60
C ILE A 218 11.96 -29.32 5.00
N ASN A 219 12.49 -30.19 5.86
CA ASN A 219 12.75 -29.89 7.27
C ASN A 219 14.26 -29.94 7.51
N LYS A 220 14.84 -28.77 7.76
CA LYS A 220 16.28 -28.61 8.00
C LYS A 220 17.15 -29.29 6.93
N GLY A 221 16.80 -29.05 5.67
CA GLY A 221 17.47 -29.64 4.50
C GLY A 221 17.07 -31.08 4.15
N LYS A 222 16.26 -31.76 4.97
CA LYS A 222 15.78 -33.12 4.69
C LYS A 222 14.40 -33.07 4.04
N VAL A 223 14.25 -33.66 2.86
CA VAL A 223 12.98 -33.71 2.13
C VAL A 223 12.10 -34.89 2.54
N TYR A 224 10.80 -34.67 2.54
CA TYR A 224 9.76 -35.67 2.78
C TYR A 224 8.66 -35.53 1.73
N TYR A 225 8.28 -36.64 1.08
CA TYR A 225 7.29 -36.68 -0.01
C TYR A 225 7.58 -35.70 -1.16
N SER A 226 8.86 -35.38 -1.37
CA SER A 226 9.36 -34.40 -2.34
C SER A 226 10.77 -34.79 -2.80
N SER A 227 11.33 -34.04 -3.74
CA SER A 227 12.68 -34.21 -4.25
C SER A 227 13.53 -32.96 -3.99
N PHE A 228 14.84 -33.15 -3.86
CA PHE A 228 15.80 -32.06 -3.72
C PHE A 228 16.85 -32.15 -4.82
N ILE A 229 17.08 -31.05 -5.52
CA ILE A 229 18.17 -30.89 -6.48
C ILE A 229 19.19 -29.92 -5.86
N PRO A 230 20.40 -30.39 -5.51
CA PRO A 230 21.43 -29.52 -4.97
C PRO A 230 21.80 -28.35 -5.93
N PRO A 231 22.22 -27.20 -5.40
CA PRO A 231 22.43 -26.95 -3.97
C PRO A 231 21.18 -26.47 -3.22
N PHE A 232 20.18 -25.86 -3.88
CA PHE A 232 19.12 -25.08 -3.22
C PHE A 232 17.70 -25.27 -3.76
N LYS A 233 17.42 -26.35 -4.51
CA LYS A 233 16.14 -26.51 -5.23
C LYS A 233 15.28 -27.63 -4.63
N TRP A 234 14.10 -27.28 -4.12
CA TRP A 234 13.12 -28.21 -3.58
C TRP A 234 11.91 -28.34 -4.52
N ILE A 235 11.48 -29.57 -4.82
CA ILE A 235 10.42 -29.85 -5.79
C ILE A 235 9.38 -30.78 -5.17
N THR A 236 8.10 -30.40 -5.22
CA THR A 236 7.00 -31.24 -4.75
C THR A 236 6.79 -32.44 -5.69
N ASN A 237 6.62 -33.65 -5.14
CA ASN A 237 6.36 -34.85 -5.96
C ASN A 237 4.87 -35.02 -6.34
N LYS A 238 3.95 -34.41 -5.57
CA LYS A 238 2.51 -34.49 -5.83
C LYS A 238 2.09 -33.50 -6.92
N ASN A 239 1.18 -33.95 -7.78
CA ASN A 239 0.58 -33.15 -8.84
C ASN A 239 -0.19 -31.96 -8.25
N SER A 240 0.10 -30.75 -8.71
CA SER A 240 -0.51 -29.49 -8.30
C SER A 240 -1.53 -28.95 -9.32
N GLY A 241 -1.80 -29.68 -10.41
CA GLY A 241 -2.52 -29.16 -11.59
C GLY A 241 -4.03 -28.99 -11.39
N ASP A 242 -4.60 -29.65 -10.40
CA ASP A 242 -6.00 -29.59 -9.98
C ASP A 242 -6.18 -28.81 -8.65
N ALA A 243 -5.13 -28.13 -8.17
CA ALA A 243 -5.20 -27.35 -6.94
C ALA A 243 -5.97 -26.03 -7.15
N ASN A 244 -6.92 -25.71 -6.25
CA ASN A 244 -7.53 -24.38 -6.19
C ASN A 244 -6.63 -23.40 -5.46
N SER A 245 -5.85 -23.88 -4.48
CA SER A 245 -4.81 -23.11 -3.82
C SER A 245 -3.55 -23.91 -3.55
N LEU A 246 -2.41 -23.23 -3.63
CA LEU A 246 -1.09 -23.72 -3.26
C LEU A 246 -0.47 -22.72 -2.30
N ALA A 247 0.15 -23.23 -1.23
CA ALA A 247 0.89 -22.39 -0.30
C ALA A 247 2.18 -23.06 0.13
N VAL A 248 3.19 -22.25 0.45
CA VAL A 248 4.38 -22.69 1.18
C VAL A 248 4.37 -22.00 2.54
N GLN A 249 4.44 -22.80 3.59
CA GLN A 249 4.46 -22.34 4.96
C GLN A 249 5.83 -22.61 5.57
N ALA A 250 6.41 -21.61 6.23
CA ALA A 250 7.52 -21.81 7.14
C ALA A 250 6.97 -22.03 8.56
N ARG A 251 7.35 -23.14 9.21
CA ARG A 251 6.85 -23.53 10.53
C ARG A 251 7.96 -23.47 11.56
N LEU A 252 7.80 -22.59 12.54
CA LEU A 252 8.69 -22.39 13.68
C LEU A 252 7.94 -22.72 14.99
N PRO A 253 8.65 -22.95 16.11
CA PRO A 253 8.01 -23.16 17.41
C PRO A 253 7.09 -22.01 17.84
N ASN A 254 7.41 -20.79 17.43
CA ASN A 254 6.67 -19.57 17.78
C ASN A 254 5.59 -19.16 16.77
N GLY A 255 5.42 -19.88 15.65
CA GLY A 255 4.44 -19.49 14.63
C GLY A 255 4.52 -20.27 13.32
N THR A 256 3.49 -20.11 12.50
CA THR A 256 3.45 -20.57 11.11
C THR A 256 3.26 -19.38 10.20
N TYR A 257 4.17 -19.21 9.24
CA TYR A 257 4.25 -18.05 8.35
C TYR A 257 4.01 -18.47 6.90
N ILE A 258 3.20 -17.72 6.16
CA ILE A 258 2.88 -18.02 4.76
C ILE A 258 3.88 -17.30 3.88
N VAL A 259 4.92 -18.01 3.44
CA VAL A 259 5.98 -17.41 2.60
C VAL A 259 5.63 -17.40 1.12
N PHE A 260 4.58 -18.13 0.73
CA PHE A 260 4.02 -18.12 -0.61
C PHE A 260 2.58 -18.58 -0.57
N GLU A 261 1.73 -17.93 -1.36
CA GLU A 261 0.37 -18.36 -1.63
C GLU A 261 0.01 -17.99 -3.07
N ALA A 262 -0.53 -18.98 -3.80
CA ALA A 262 -1.09 -18.81 -5.11
C ALA A 262 -2.43 -19.54 -5.18
N THR A 263 -3.45 -18.85 -5.67
CA THR A 263 -4.74 -19.48 -5.99
C THR A 263 -4.89 -19.62 -7.49
N LEU A 264 -5.65 -20.62 -7.93
CA LEU A 264 -6.00 -20.80 -9.34
C LEU A 264 -6.68 -19.55 -9.90
N GLU A 265 -7.51 -18.90 -9.08
CA GLU A 265 -8.15 -17.63 -9.41
C GLU A 265 -7.14 -16.49 -9.63
N GLU A 266 -6.17 -16.33 -8.73
CA GLU A 266 -5.10 -15.32 -8.85
C GLU A 266 -4.21 -15.58 -10.07
N GLU A 267 -3.82 -16.82 -10.32
CA GLU A 267 -3.01 -17.18 -11.49
C GLU A 267 -3.77 -16.97 -12.82
N ASN A 268 -5.07 -17.26 -12.84
CA ASN A 268 -5.92 -16.95 -14.00
C ASN A 268 -6.02 -15.43 -14.23
N ILE A 269 -6.12 -14.63 -13.17
CA ILE A 269 -6.09 -13.17 -13.25
C ILE A 269 -4.74 -12.70 -13.80
N LYS A 270 -3.61 -13.15 -13.26
CA LYS A 270 -2.27 -12.79 -13.74
C LYS A 270 -2.08 -13.11 -15.22
N LYS A 271 -2.47 -14.31 -15.66
CA LYS A 271 -2.42 -14.71 -17.08
C LYS A 271 -3.27 -13.81 -17.96
N ARG A 272 -4.49 -13.47 -17.53
CA ARG A 272 -5.37 -12.55 -18.27
C ARG A 272 -4.78 -11.15 -18.36
N ILE A 273 -4.11 -10.66 -17.32
CA ILE A 273 -3.39 -9.37 -17.34
C ILE A 273 -2.24 -9.42 -18.34
N VAL A 274 -1.39 -10.44 -18.28
CA VAL A 274 -0.26 -10.62 -19.22
C VAL A 274 -0.77 -10.64 -20.67
N ASN A 275 -1.88 -11.33 -20.93
CA ASN A 275 -2.49 -11.42 -22.26
C ASN A 275 -3.13 -10.10 -22.76
N LEU A 276 -3.26 -9.07 -21.90
CA LEU A 276 -3.63 -7.74 -22.38
C LEU A 276 -2.51 -7.09 -23.18
N TYR A 277 -1.26 -7.49 -22.94
CA TYR A 277 -0.08 -6.86 -23.53
C TYR A 277 0.57 -7.75 -24.60
N THR A 278 1.36 -7.14 -25.47
CA THR A 278 2.18 -7.88 -26.46
C THR A 278 3.50 -8.37 -25.89
N ASP A 279 3.93 -7.82 -24.75
CA ASP A 279 5.25 -8.03 -24.16
C ASP A 279 5.22 -7.94 -22.63
N ALA A 280 6.24 -8.51 -21.98
CA ALA A 280 6.36 -8.54 -20.52
C ALA A 280 6.62 -7.16 -19.89
N SER A 281 7.15 -6.19 -20.65
CA SER A 281 7.34 -4.81 -20.18
C SER A 281 6.05 -3.98 -20.23
N GLN A 282 4.93 -4.56 -20.67
CA GLN A 282 3.62 -3.90 -20.77
C GLN A 282 3.67 -2.65 -21.65
N SER A 283 4.51 -2.66 -22.69
CA SER A 283 4.79 -1.47 -23.51
C SER A 283 3.74 -1.22 -24.59
N LYS A 284 3.02 -2.26 -25.01
CA LYS A 284 1.94 -2.16 -26.00
C LYS A 284 0.80 -3.13 -25.68
N ILE A 285 -0.43 -2.69 -25.95
CA ILE A 285 -1.65 -3.49 -25.81
C ILE A 285 -1.79 -4.46 -27.00
N ASN A 286 -2.29 -5.66 -26.75
CA ASN A 286 -2.53 -6.67 -27.77
C ASN A 286 -3.75 -6.30 -28.64
N ASP A 287 -3.61 -6.43 -29.96
CA ASP A 287 -4.63 -6.02 -30.94
C ASP A 287 -5.98 -6.76 -30.75
N ASN A 288 -5.97 -7.95 -30.14
CA ASN A 288 -7.19 -8.73 -29.86
C ASN A 288 -7.94 -8.29 -28.59
N VAL A 289 -7.38 -7.33 -27.82
CA VAL A 289 -8.02 -6.83 -26.61
C VAL A 289 -9.21 -5.96 -26.98
N THR A 290 -10.36 -6.24 -26.35
CA THR A 290 -11.57 -5.44 -26.47
C THR A 290 -11.92 -4.77 -25.15
N GLN A 291 -12.80 -3.77 -25.20
CA GLN A 291 -13.35 -3.17 -23.98
C GLN A 291 -14.04 -4.20 -23.08
N ASN A 292 -14.66 -5.24 -23.67
CA ASN A 292 -15.27 -6.33 -22.90
C ASN A 292 -14.22 -7.15 -22.16
N THR A 293 -13.11 -7.50 -22.81
CA THR A 293 -11.98 -8.23 -22.20
C THR A 293 -11.48 -7.54 -20.94
N ILE A 294 -11.27 -6.21 -21.01
CA ILE A 294 -10.82 -5.38 -19.87
C ILE A 294 -11.90 -5.35 -18.78
N SER A 295 -13.16 -5.10 -19.14
CA SER A 295 -14.26 -4.97 -18.19
C SER A 295 -14.55 -6.27 -17.43
N GLU A 296 -14.49 -7.42 -18.11
CA GLU A 296 -14.62 -8.73 -17.48
C GLU A 296 -13.46 -9.04 -16.53
N LEU A 297 -12.25 -8.57 -16.85
CA LEU A 297 -11.09 -8.77 -15.98
C LEU A 297 -11.19 -7.90 -14.73
N ILE A 298 -11.62 -6.64 -14.85
CA ILE A 298 -11.91 -5.77 -13.69
C ILE A 298 -12.95 -6.43 -12.77
N LYS A 299 -14.05 -6.97 -13.34
CA LYS A 299 -15.08 -7.69 -12.58
C LYS A 299 -14.50 -8.92 -11.87
N ALA A 300 -13.70 -9.73 -12.57
CA ALA A 300 -13.06 -10.90 -12.00
C ALA A 300 -12.12 -10.53 -10.84
N ILE A 301 -11.30 -9.49 -11.00
CA ILE A 301 -10.42 -9.01 -9.92
C ILE A 301 -11.24 -8.55 -8.72
N ASN A 302 -12.27 -7.73 -8.92
CA ASN A 302 -13.10 -7.21 -7.83
C ASN A 302 -13.82 -8.32 -7.06
N ASN A 303 -14.35 -9.33 -7.77
CA ASN A 303 -15.13 -10.41 -7.20
C ASN A 303 -14.26 -11.56 -6.62
N SER A 304 -12.95 -11.55 -6.86
CA SER A 304 -12.05 -12.61 -6.40
C SER A 304 -11.83 -12.64 -4.89
N GLY A 305 -11.36 -13.78 -4.37
CA GLY A 305 -10.92 -13.93 -2.97
C GLY A 305 -9.56 -13.31 -2.64
N ILE A 306 -8.93 -12.62 -3.61
CA ILE A 306 -7.59 -12.04 -3.50
C ILE A 306 -7.56 -10.90 -2.46
N SER A 307 -6.44 -10.74 -1.76
CA SER A 307 -6.27 -9.66 -0.78
C SER A 307 -6.38 -8.26 -1.42
N TYR A 308 -6.88 -7.28 -0.66
CA TYR A 308 -7.07 -5.90 -1.15
C TYR A 308 -5.80 -5.27 -1.72
N LYS A 309 -4.64 -5.51 -1.07
CA LYS A 309 -3.33 -5.01 -1.53
C LYS A 309 -3.00 -5.53 -2.94
N LYS A 310 -3.14 -6.85 -3.17
CA LYS A 310 -2.91 -7.46 -4.49
C LYS A 310 -3.93 -6.98 -5.52
N LYS A 311 -5.22 -6.88 -5.14
CA LYS A 311 -6.28 -6.32 -6.02
C LYS A 311 -5.92 -4.93 -6.51
N SER A 312 -5.43 -4.05 -5.63
CA SER A 312 -5.02 -2.69 -6.01
C SER A 312 -3.90 -2.70 -7.07
N ILE A 313 -2.90 -3.57 -6.92
CA ILE A 313 -1.82 -3.73 -7.91
C ILE A 313 -2.37 -4.20 -9.27
N TYR A 314 -3.20 -5.25 -9.27
CA TYR A 314 -3.77 -5.80 -10.50
C TYR A 314 -4.72 -4.82 -11.20
N LEU A 315 -5.57 -4.13 -10.43
CA LEU A 315 -6.44 -3.09 -10.98
C LEU A 315 -5.62 -1.95 -11.58
N SER A 316 -4.51 -1.54 -10.98
CA SER A 316 -3.62 -0.52 -11.55
C SER A 316 -3.00 -0.97 -12.88
N GLN A 317 -2.63 -2.24 -13.03
CA GLN A 317 -2.13 -2.77 -14.30
C GLN A 317 -3.25 -2.77 -15.36
N VAL A 318 -4.42 -3.28 -15.02
CA VAL A 318 -5.58 -3.28 -15.94
C VAL A 318 -6.02 -1.85 -16.30
N ASP A 319 -5.85 -0.90 -15.39
CA ASP A 319 -6.11 0.51 -15.63
C ASP A 319 -5.13 1.13 -16.64
N ASN A 320 -3.84 0.79 -16.52
CA ASN A 320 -2.85 1.16 -17.53
C ASN A 320 -3.18 0.54 -18.90
N ALA A 321 -3.60 -0.74 -18.93
CA ALA A 321 -4.08 -1.37 -20.16
C ALA A 321 -5.31 -0.64 -20.74
N GLN A 322 -6.25 -0.20 -19.90
CA GLN A 322 -7.41 0.59 -20.32
C GLN A 322 -6.98 1.92 -20.94
N PHE A 323 -6.03 2.62 -20.31
CA PHE A 323 -5.47 3.85 -20.85
C PHE A 323 -4.86 3.63 -22.25
N MET A 324 -3.98 2.64 -22.38
CA MET A 324 -3.32 2.31 -23.65
C MET A 324 -4.32 1.85 -24.72
N PHE A 325 -5.33 1.06 -24.34
CA PHE A 325 -6.42 0.64 -25.20
C PHE A 325 -7.20 1.85 -25.77
N LEU A 326 -7.43 2.88 -24.96
CA LEU A 326 -8.10 4.10 -25.40
C LEU A 326 -7.17 4.95 -26.27
N GLN A 327 -5.90 5.05 -25.91
CA GLN A 327 -4.91 5.80 -26.66
C GLN A 327 -4.74 5.25 -28.09
N GLN A 328 -4.65 3.92 -28.26
CA GLN A 328 -4.55 3.30 -29.59
C GLN A 328 -5.80 3.51 -30.48
N THR A 329 -6.93 3.93 -29.91
CA THR A 329 -8.09 4.25 -30.75
C THR A 329 -7.85 5.49 -31.59
N ILE A 330 -6.92 6.37 -31.18
CA ILE A 330 -6.49 7.54 -31.93
C ILE A 330 -5.31 7.13 -32.81
N ALA A 331 -5.51 7.13 -34.12
CA ALA A 331 -4.42 6.90 -35.08
C ALA A 331 -3.56 8.14 -35.28
N HIS A 332 -4.21 9.30 -35.38
CA HIS A 332 -3.53 10.55 -35.68
C HIS A 332 -4.37 11.75 -35.23
N VAL A 333 -3.69 12.81 -34.81
CA VAL A 333 -4.30 14.12 -34.54
C VAL A 333 -3.51 15.17 -35.30
N GLU A 334 -4.19 15.99 -36.09
CA GLU A 334 -3.59 17.08 -36.85
C GLU A 334 -4.36 18.39 -36.65
N SER A 335 -3.63 19.51 -36.83
CA SER A 335 -4.22 20.84 -36.90
C SER A 335 -4.27 21.29 -38.36
N VAL A 336 -5.46 21.47 -38.92
CA VAL A 336 -5.66 21.89 -40.31
C VAL A 336 -6.57 23.10 -40.35
N LYS A 337 -6.08 24.22 -40.94
CA LYS A 337 -6.84 25.47 -41.10
C LYS A 337 -7.49 25.94 -39.78
N SER A 338 -6.70 25.93 -38.71
CA SER A 338 -7.10 26.28 -37.35
C SER A 338 -8.13 25.34 -36.69
N LYS A 339 -8.40 24.14 -37.25
CA LYS A 339 -9.25 23.12 -36.63
C LYS A 339 -8.44 21.91 -36.19
N LEU A 340 -8.86 21.26 -35.11
CA LEU A 340 -8.33 19.96 -34.73
C LEU A 340 -9.09 18.84 -35.46
N ILE A 341 -8.35 17.96 -36.13
CA ILE A 341 -8.86 16.75 -36.79
C ILE A 341 -8.27 15.54 -36.08
N VAL A 342 -9.15 14.65 -35.62
CA VAL A 342 -8.79 13.41 -34.94
C VAL A 342 -9.19 12.25 -35.84
N THR A 343 -8.23 11.43 -36.25
CA THR A 343 -8.48 10.21 -37.01
C THR A 343 -8.40 9.01 -36.07
N PHE A 344 -9.49 8.26 -35.95
CA PHE A 344 -9.53 7.02 -35.18
C PHE A 344 -8.96 5.85 -35.98
N ALA A 345 -8.24 4.95 -35.31
CA ALA A 345 -7.59 3.78 -35.93
C ALA A 345 -8.60 2.71 -36.37
N ASN A 346 -9.58 2.43 -35.53
CA ASN A 346 -10.57 1.37 -35.70
C ASN A 346 -11.95 1.83 -35.21
N GLU A 347 -12.97 0.98 -35.28
CA GLU A 347 -14.34 1.34 -34.88
C GLU A 347 -14.55 1.33 -33.34
N ASN A 348 -13.56 0.91 -32.54
CA ASN A 348 -13.71 0.79 -31.08
C ASN A 348 -13.93 2.15 -30.38
N PHE A 349 -13.63 3.27 -31.05
CA PHE A 349 -13.98 4.60 -30.53
C PHE A 349 -15.50 4.78 -30.37
N ARG A 350 -16.33 4.01 -31.10
CA ARG A 350 -17.79 4.12 -31.02
C ARG A 350 -18.40 3.59 -29.74
N ASP A 351 -17.63 2.93 -28.88
CA ASP A 351 -18.12 2.46 -27.58
C ASP A 351 -17.91 3.49 -26.47
N ASN A 352 -17.15 4.55 -26.75
CA ASN A 352 -16.63 5.48 -25.76
C ASN A 352 -17.09 6.92 -26.00
N LYS A 353 -16.92 7.77 -24.97
CA LYS A 353 -17.17 9.21 -25.06
C LYS A 353 -15.84 9.97 -25.07
N TYR A 354 -15.49 10.52 -26.22
CA TYR A 354 -14.32 11.40 -26.42
C TYR A 354 -14.76 12.85 -26.29
N VAL A 355 -14.01 13.65 -25.53
CA VAL A 355 -14.27 15.07 -25.29
C VAL A 355 -13.03 15.87 -25.62
N LEU A 356 -13.19 16.93 -26.41
CA LEU A 356 -12.14 17.90 -26.67
C LEU A 356 -12.28 19.06 -25.68
N LEU A 357 -11.20 19.33 -24.96
CA LEU A 357 -11.02 20.55 -24.17
C LEU A 357 -10.01 21.45 -24.86
N LYS A 358 -10.25 22.75 -24.80
CA LYS A 358 -9.32 23.82 -25.18
C LYS A 358 -9.12 24.71 -23.97
N ASN A 359 -7.88 24.87 -23.50
CA ASN A 359 -7.53 25.64 -22.30
C ASN A 359 -8.43 25.26 -21.10
N GLY A 360 -8.65 23.96 -20.90
CA GLY A 360 -9.53 23.40 -19.87
C GLY A 360 -11.04 23.51 -20.12
N SER A 361 -11.47 24.23 -21.17
CA SER A 361 -12.89 24.46 -21.48
C SER A 361 -13.42 23.48 -22.53
N TYR A 362 -14.61 22.91 -22.28
CA TYR A 362 -15.29 22.02 -23.21
C TYR A 362 -15.53 22.66 -24.58
N GLN A 363 -15.22 21.94 -25.65
CA GLN A 363 -15.43 22.41 -27.02
C GLN A 363 -16.38 21.53 -27.82
N SER A 364 -16.14 20.22 -27.82
CA SER A 364 -16.93 19.26 -28.59
C SER A 364 -16.72 17.84 -28.09
N GLU A 365 -17.56 16.91 -28.54
CA GLU A 365 -17.43 15.50 -28.19
C GLU A 365 -17.85 14.57 -29.33
N VAL A 366 -17.36 13.34 -29.25
CA VAL A 366 -17.95 12.17 -29.93
C VAL A 366 -18.38 11.20 -28.84
N ASN A 367 -19.69 11.07 -28.66
CA ASN A 367 -20.27 10.17 -27.68
C ASN A 367 -20.87 8.96 -28.39
N LYS A 368 -20.26 7.80 -28.21
CA LYS A 368 -20.67 6.54 -28.83
C LYS A 368 -20.85 6.66 -30.35
N GLY A 369 -19.85 7.25 -31.01
CA GLY A 369 -19.86 7.49 -32.46
C GLY A 369 -20.82 8.58 -32.94
N LYS A 370 -21.46 9.34 -32.04
CA LYS A 370 -22.30 10.49 -32.39
C LYS A 370 -21.57 11.80 -32.05
N PRO A 371 -21.28 12.67 -33.02
CA PRO A 371 -20.64 13.95 -32.75
C PRO A 371 -21.62 14.94 -32.14
N ALA A 372 -21.12 15.80 -31.25
CA ALA A 372 -21.79 17.03 -30.82
C ALA A 372 -20.82 18.21 -30.92
N TYR A 373 -21.33 19.37 -31.33
CA TYR A 373 -20.55 20.60 -31.60
C TYR A 373 -19.36 20.39 -32.55
N SER A 374 -19.43 19.36 -33.37
CA SER A 374 -18.37 18.89 -34.28
C SER A 374 -19.00 18.02 -35.38
N SER A 375 -18.17 17.47 -36.27
CA SER A 375 -18.61 16.55 -37.31
C SER A 375 -17.78 15.28 -37.28
N LEU A 376 -18.40 14.14 -37.60
CA LEU A 376 -17.74 12.84 -37.71
C LEU A 376 -18.09 12.26 -39.07
N SER A 377 -17.07 12.00 -39.89
CA SER A 377 -17.21 11.31 -41.17
C SER A 377 -16.33 10.06 -41.15
N ASN A 378 -16.93 8.89 -41.31
CA ASN A 378 -16.26 7.59 -41.09
C ASN A 378 -15.57 7.53 -39.73
N LYS A 379 -14.23 7.59 -39.72
CA LYS A 379 -13.35 7.54 -38.54
C LYS A 379 -12.69 8.90 -38.24
N THR A 380 -13.06 9.95 -38.96
CA THR A 380 -12.43 11.27 -38.84
C THR A 380 -13.38 12.21 -38.13
N TRP A 381 -13.00 12.62 -36.92
CA TRP A 381 -13.68 13.62 -36.12
C TRP A 381 -13.05 14.99 -36.38
N SER A 382 -13.83 15.87 -37.00
CA SER A 382 -13.44 17.23 -37.33
C SER A 382 -14.13 18.21 -36.41
N THR A 383 -13.34 18.95 -35.64
CA THR A 383 -13.85 19.92 -34.66
C THR A 383 -14.09 21.28 -35.31
N ASN A 384 -14.95 22.09 -34.69
CA ASN A 384 -15.22 23.47 -35.14
C ASN A 384 -14.46 24.51 -34.31
N VAL A 385 -13.43 24.08 -33.58
CA VAL A 385 -12.59 24.93 -32.76
C VAL A 385 -11.65 25.73 -33.66
N THR A 386 -11.45 27.00 -33.34
CA THR A 386 -10.37 27.83 -33.91
C THR A 386 -9.17 27.79 -32.96
N LEU A 387 -8.02 27.34 -33.46
CA LEU A 387 -6.76 27.20 -32.71
C LEU A 387 -5.77 28.34 -33.04
N THR A 388 -5.12 28.86 -32.01
CA THR A 388 -3.92 29.71 -32.06
C THR A 388 -2.70 28.93 -31.55
N GLU A 389 -1.48 29.47 -31.71
CA GLU A 389 -0.24 28.81 -31.26
C GLU A 389 -0.14 28.65 -29.73
N GLU A 390 -0.87 29.46 -28.96
CA GLU A 390 -0.89 29.41 -27.49
C GLU A 390 -1.95 28.45 -26.92
N ASP A 391 -2.78 27.85 -27.78
CA ASP A 391 -3.89 27.03 -27.32
C ASP A 391 -3.45 25.62 -26.93
N HIS A 392 -3.82 25.20 -25.71
CA HIS A 392 -3.65 23.85 -25.23
C HIS A 392 -4.92 23.02 -25.43
N CYS A 393 -4.82 21.99 -26.26
CA CYS A 393 -5.89 21.04 -26.51
C CYS A 393 -5.64 19.72 -25.79
N THR A 394 -6.71 19.17 -25.23
CA THR A 394 -6.70 17.86 -24.57
C THR A 394 -7.87 17.03 -25.10
N ILE A 395 -7.61 15.77 -25.45
CA ILE A 395 -8.67 14.81 -25.74
C ILE A 395 -8.79 13.89 -24.54
N GLU A 396 -9.97 13.91 -23.94
CA GLU A 396 -10.34 13.06 -22.83
C GLU A 396 -11.25 11.93 -23.28
N VAL A 397 -11.13 10.77 -22.67
CA VAL A 397 -12.15 9.73 -22.70
C VAL A 397 -12.81 9.65 -21.33
N ARG A 398 -14.14 9.82 -21.29
CA ARG A 398 -14.92 9.81 -20.05
C ARG A 398 -15.65 8.48 -19.90
N MET A 399 -15.30 7.71 -18.88
CA MET A 399 -15.84 6.37 -18.61
C MET A 399 -16.36 6.30 -17.17
N GLY A 400 -17.67 6.38 -16.99
CA GLY A 400 -18.28 6.39 -15.66
C GLY A 400 -17.78 7.59 -14.83
N THR A 401 -17.17 7.31 -13.69
CA THR A 401 -16.55 8.33 -12.80
C THR A 401 -15.09 8.65 -13.14
N LYS A 402 -14.50 7.98 -14.14
CA LYS A 402 -13.09 8.12 -14.49
C LYS A 402 -12.90 8.86 -15.82
N VAL A 403 -11.83 9.63 -15.90
CA VAL A 403 -11.42 10.40 -17.08
C VAL A 403 -10.00 10.01 -17.45
N TYR A 404 -9.75 9.72 -18.73
CA TYR A 404 -8.43 9.41 -19.28
C TYR A 404 -8.03 10.49 -20.27
N ILE A 405 -6.84 11.08 -20.13
CA ILE A 405 -6.29 12.05 -21.08
C ILE A 405 -5.49 11.30 -22.14
N VAL A 406 -6.08 11.03 -23.30
CA VAL A 406 -5.47 10.18 -24.34
C VAL A 406 -4.63 10.95 -25.36
N TYR A 407 -4.75 12.28 -25.36
CA TYR A 407 -3.94 13.18 -26.18
C TYR A 407 -3.87 14.57 -25.55
N GLN A 408 -2.73 15.23 -25.68
CA GLN A 408 -2.55 16.64 -25.31
C GLN A 408 -1.56 17.32 -26.26
N THR A 409 -1.76 18.61 -26.55
CA THR A 409 -0.80 19.41 -27.34
C THR A 409 0.27 20.04 -26.45
N GLY A 410 1.53 19.72 -26.74
CA GLY A 410 2.69 20.22 -25.99
C GLY A 410 2.93 19.47 -24.69
N ASP A 411 4.21 19.31 -24.31
CA ASP A 411 4.57 18.86 -22.97
C ASP A 411 4.29 20.01 -22.00
N LEU A 412 3.40 19.77 -21.03
CA LEU A 412 3.41 20.57 -19.81
C LEU A 412 4.75 20.28 -19.13
N MET A 413 5.65 21.28 -19.17
CA MET A 413 6.67 21.41 -18.14
C MET A 413 5.93 21.40 -16.81
N LEU A 414 5.97 20.25 -16.12
CA LEU A 414 5.66 20.16 -14.71
C LEU A 414 6.56 21.16 -14.01
N ILE A 415 6.01 22.30 -13.60
CA ILE A 415 6.67 23.18 -12.65
C ILE A 415 6.61 22.42 -11.32
N GLU A 416 7.79 21.99 -10.86
CA GLU A 416 8.03 21.38 -9.55
C GLU A 416 7.55 22.27 -8.38
#